data_AF-A0A7C2K6H4-F1
#
_entry.id   AF-A0A7C2K6H4-F1
#
_cell.length_a   1.000
_cell.length_b   1.000
_cell.length_c   1.000
_cell.angle_alpha   90.00
_cell.angle_beta   90.00
_cell.angle_gamma   90.00
#
_symmetry.space_group_name_H-M   'P 1'
#
loop_
_entity.id
_entity.type
_entity.pdbx_description
1 polymer ?
#
loop_
_entity_poly.entity_id
_entity_poly.type
_entity_poly.pdbx_seq_one_letter_code
_entity_poly.pdbx_strand_id
1 'polypeptide(L)'
;DAARRLRFIRRAQALGFSLSEIAELLALHQNPDKDMLAVKDMAQTKMAVICRKIDDLQRMKQGLESLSEQCPGHGPTAECPILEALLKDDV
;
A
#
# COMPACT_ATOMS: atom_id res chain seq x y z
N ASP A 1 -11.68 -1.86 28.88
CA ASP A 1 -12.53 -2.84 28.17
C ASP A 1 -11.76 -3.47 27.01
N ALA A 2 -11.64 -4.80 26.99
CA ALA A 2 -10.87 -5.54 25.98
C ALA A 2 -11.46 -5.42 24.57
N ALA A 3 -12.79 -5.33 24.43
CA ALA A 3 -13.44 -5.19 23.14
C ALA A 3 -13.16 -3.82 22.52
N ARG A 4 -13.05 -2.75 23.32
CA ARG A 4 -12.63 -1.42 22.83
C ARG A 4 -11.22 -1.44 22.25
N ARG A 5 -10.29 -2.11 22.93
CA ARG A 5 -8.90 -2.27 22.46
C ARG A 5 -8.83 -3.08 21.16
N LEU A 6 -9.60 -4.16 21.05
CA LEU A 6 -9.64 -4.94 19.81
C LEU A 6 -10.20 -4.14 18.63
N ARG A 7 -11.26 -3.33 18.85
CA ARG A 7 -11.80 -2.44 17.81
C ARG A 7 -10.78 -1.39 17.37
N PHE A 8 -9.99 -0.85 18.30
CA PHE A 8 -8.90 0.08 17.99
C PHE A 8 -7.87 -0.55 17.06
N ILE A 9 -7.37 -1.74 17.43
CA ILE A 9 -6.37 -2.48 16.65
C ILE A 9 -6.89 -2.77 15.23
N ARG A 10 -8.11 -3.31 15.11
CA ARG A 10 -8.69 -3.63 13.79
C ARG A 10 -8.85 -2.40 12.89
N ARG A 11 -9.23 -1.25 13.45
CA ARG A 11 -9.32 0.01 12.70
C ARG A 11 -7.96 0.51 12.24
N ALA A 12 -6.94 0.44 13.10
CA ALA A 12 -5.60 0.86 12.74
C ALA A 12 -4.97 -0.08 11.69
N GLN A 13 -5.21 -1.39 11.78
CA GLN A 13 -4.80 -2.35 10.73
C GLN A 13 -5.46 -2.05 9.38
N ALA A 14 -6.75 -1.68 9.38
CA ALA A 14 -7.45 -1.31 8.16
C ALA A 14 -6.89 -0.03 7.50
N LEU A 15 -6.21 0.83 8.26
CA LEU A 15 -5.49 2.01 7.77
C LEU A 15 -4.03 1.72 7.40
N GLY A 16 -3.59 0.46 7.45
CA GLY A 16 -2.24 0.06 7.05
C GLY A 16 -1.18 0.28 8.13
N PHE A 17 -1.56 0.53 9.38
CA PHE A 17 -0.60 0.50 10.49
C PHE A 17 -0.18 -0.94 10.80
N SER A 18 1.12 -1.14 10.97
CA SER A 18 1.76 -2.37 11.43
C SER A 18 1.50 -2.60 12.92
N LEU A 19 1.73 -3.81 13.40
CA LEU A 19 1.51 -4.14 14.83
C LEU A 19 2.38 -3.30 15.77
N SER A 20 3.59 -2.92 15.35
CA SER A 20 4.47 -2.03 16.12
C SER A 20 3.91 -0.61 16.22
N GLU A 21 3.52 -0.01 15.09
CA GLU A 21 2.90 1.32 15.08
C GLU A 21 1.58 1.34 15.88
N ILE A 22 0.81 0.24 15.85
CA ILE A 22 -0.42 0.13 16.65
C ILE A 22 -0.11 0.08 18.15
N ALA A 23 0.96 -0.61 18.55
CA ALA A 23 1.39 -0.65 19.94
C ALA A 23 1.80 0.74 20.44
N GLU A 24 2.50 1.51 19.62
CA GLU A 24 2.86 2.91 19.90
C GLU A 24 1.60 3.80 20.02
N LEU A 25 0.67 3.71 19.09
CA LEU A 25 -0.60 4.45 19.15
C LEU A 25 -1.42 4.10 20.40
N LEU A 26 -1.42 2.82 20.83
CA LEU A 26 -2.05 2.39 22.07
C LEU A 26 -1.37 3.00 23.31
N ALA A 27 -0.03 3.08 23.31
CA ALA A 27 0.74 3.69 24.40
C ALA A 27 0.52 5.22 24.48
N LEU A 28 0.31 5.89 23.34
CA LEU A 28 -0.10 7.29 23.30
C LEU A 28 -1.52 7.47 23.83
N HIS A 29 -2.46 6.61 23.43
CA HIS A 29 -3.85 6.67 23.91
C HIS A 29 -4.00 6.45 25.43
N GLN A 30 -3.11 5.69 26.05
CA GLN A 30 -3.12 5.42 27.50
C GLN A 30 -2.61 6.59 28.34
N ASN A 31 -2.02 7.63 27.72
CA ASN A 31 -1.49 8.78 28.43
C ASN A 31 -2.10 10.07 27.86
N PRO A 32 -3.24 10.54 28.40
CA PRO A 32 -4.00 11.67 27.84
C PRO A 32 -3.27 13.02 27.93
N ASP A 33 -2.21 13.11 28.75
CA ASP A 33 -1.39 14.32 28.88
C ASP A 33 -0.29 14.42 27.82
N LYS A 34 -0.15 13.40 26.96
CA LYS A 34 0.80 13.44 25.85
C LYS A 34 0.30 14.33 24.72
N ASP A 35 1.24 15.05 24.12
CA ASP A 35 0.99 15.87 22.94
C ASP A 35 0.51 15.01 21.76
N MET A 36 -0.57 15.45 21.12
CA MET A 36 -1.12 14.86 19.90
C MET A 36 -0.16 14.97 18.70
N LEU A 37 0.91 15.77 18.79
CA LEU A 37 1.97 15.87 17.78
C LEU A 37 2.49 14.49 17.37
N ALA A 38 2.80 13.60 18.33
CA ALA A 38 3.29 12.27 18.02
C ALA A 38 2.27 11.43 17.23
N VAL A 39 0.98 11.52 17.57
CA VAL A 39 -0.09 10.84 16.83
C VAL A 39 -0.20 11.38 15.40
N LYS A 40 -0.09 12.70 15.24
CA LYS A 40 -0.13 13.36 13.93
C LYS A 40 1.05 12.93 13.05
N ASP A 41 2.26 12.90 13.60
CA ASP A 41 3.47 12.52 12.86
C ASP A 41 3.40 11.06 12.38
N MET A 42 2.90 10.15 13.22
CA MET A 42 2.66 8.76 12.83
C MET A 42 1.64 8.65 11.69
N ALA A 43 0.55 9.42 11.75
CA ALA A 43 -0.45 9.45 10.69
C ALA A 43 0.09 10.01 9.38
N GLN A 44 0.89 11.09 9.43
CA GLN A 44 1.53 11.68 8.26
C GLN A 44 2.57 10.75 7.63
N THR A 45 3.35 10.05 8.45
CA THR A 45 4.30 9.03 7.98
C THR A 45 3.56 7.90 7.28
N LYS A 46 2.46 7.40 7.86
CA LYS A 46 1.63 6.38 7.23
C LYS A 46 1.05 6.86 5.90
N MET A 47 0.57 8.10 5.86
CA MET A 47 0.06 8.72 4.63
C MET A 47 1.11 8.75 3.53
N ALA A 48 2.35 9.16 3.83
CA ALA A 48 3.43 9.20 2.86
C ALA A 48 3.75 7.81 2.29
N VAL A 49 3.75 6.77 3.13
CA VAL A 49 3.94 5.38 2.69
C VAL A 49 2.81 4.93 1.76
N ILE A 50 1.56 5.27 2.08
CA ILE A 50 0.39 4.95 1.25
C ILE A 50 0.48 5.67 -0.10
N CYS A 51 0.77 6.97 -0.11
CA CYS A 51 0.94 7.75 -1.34
C CYS A 51 2.01 7.14 -2.25
N ARG A 52 3.18 6.80 -1.70
CA ARG A 52 4.24 6.14 -2.48
C ARG A 52 3.77 4.83 -3.10
N LYS A 53 3.05 4.00 -2.33
CA LYS A 53 2.51 2.73 -2.85
C LYS A 53 1.46 2.96 -3.95
N ILE A 54 0.65 4.00 -3.83
CA ILE A 54 -0.30 4.39 -4.89
C ILE A 54 0.45 4.76 -6.15
N ASP A 55 1.49 5.58 -6.05
CA ASP A 55 2.28 6.00 -7.21
C ASP A 55 2.94 4.79 -7.89
N ASP A 56 3.50 3.87 -7.11
CA ASP A 56 4.10 2.63 -7.63
C ASP A 56 3.05 1.76 -8.35
N LEU A 57 1.87 1.58 -7.74
CA LEU A 57 0.76 0.83 -8.34
C LEU A 57 0.22 1.51 -9.60
N GLN A 58 0.18 2.85 -9.64
CA GLN A 58 -0.23 3.60 -10.82
C GLN A 58 0.77 3.39 -11.97
N ARG A 59 2.08 3.40 -11.71
CA ARG A 59 3.09 3.10 -12.74
C ARG A 59 2.96 1.68 -13.26
N MET A 60 2.80 0.70 -12.38
CA MET A 60 2.57 -0.70 -12.76
C MET A 60 1.31 -0.85 -13.62
N LYS A 61 0.22 -0.19 -13.22
CA LYS A 61 -1.04 -0.16 -13.97
C LYS A 61 -0.84 0.43 -15.37
N GLN A 62 -0.17 1.57 -15.49
CA GLN A 62 0.11 2.21 -16.78
C GLN A 62 0.93 1.30 -17.70
N GLY A 63 1.96 0.63 -17.16
CA GLY A 63 2.75 -0.35 -17.93
C GLY A 63 1.87 -1.50 -18.44
N LEU A 64 1.04 -2.07 -17.58
CA LEU A 64 0.10 -3.14 -17.97
C LEU A 64 -0.95 -2.68 -18.97
N GLU A 65 -1.48 -1.46 -18.84
CA GLU A 65 -2.43 -0.88 -19.80
C GLU A 65 -1.80 -0.75 -21.19
N SER A 66 -0.58 -0.21 -21.27
CA SER A 66 0.14 -0.07 -22.55
C SER A 66 0.41 -1.42 -23.21
N LEU A 67 0.82 -2.43 -22.44
CA LEU A 67 1.04 -3.78 -22.96
C LEU A 67 -0.26 -4.45 -23.39
N SER A 68 -1.35 -4.23 -22.65
CA SER A 68 -2.67 -4.76 -22.97
C SER A 68 -3.24 -4.14 -24.26
N GLU A 69 -3.02 -2.84 -24.50
CA GLU A 69 -3.46 -2.15 -25.72
C GLU A 69 -2.75 -2.68 -26.98
N GLN A 70 -1.50 -3.11 -26.83
CA GLN A 70 -0.71 -3.69 -27.93
C GLN A 70 -1.10 -5.14 -28.23
N CYS A 71 -1.75 -5.83 -27.30
CA CYS A 71 -2.10 -7.23 -27.46
C CYS A 71 -3.41 -7.40 -28.25
N PRO A 72 -3.42 -8.14 -29.38
CA PRO A 72 -4.63 -8.35 -30.16
C PRO A 72 -5.67 -9.25 -29.45
N GLY A 73 -5.27 -9.98 -28.41
CA GLY A 73 -6.16 -10.86 -27.64
C GLY A 73 -6.52 -12.19 -28.34
N HIS A 74 -5.92 -12.49 -29.49
CA HIS A 74 -6.07 -13.75 -30.21
C HIS A 74 -4.78 -14.12 -30.96
N GLY A 75 -4.63 -15.39 -31.36
CA GLY A 75 -3.46 -15.88 -32.09
C GLY A 75 -2.49 -16.70 -31.23
N PRO A 76 -1.35 -17.14 -31.79
CA PRO A 76 -0.35 -17.91 -31.06
C PRO A 76 0.31 -17.09 -29.95
N THR A 77 0.58 -17.71 -28.79
CA THR A 77 1.27 -17.03 -27.68
C THR A 77 2.71 -16.62 -28.02
N ALA A 78 3.33 -17.27 -29.00
CA ALA A 78 4.64 -16.90 -29.53
C ALA A 78 4.66 -15.51 -30.18
N GLU A 79 3.50 -14.98 -30.57
CA GLU A 79 3.32 -13.64 -31.17
C GLU A 79 2.69 -12.64 -30.18
N CYS A 80 2.56 -13.00 -28.90
CA CYS A 80 1.94 -12.16 -27.89
C CYS A 80 2.87 -11.01 -27.47
N PRO A 81 2.53 -9.73 -27.73
CA PRO A 81 3.40 -8.61 -27.40
C PRO A 81 3.66 -8.45 -25.90
N ILE A 82 2.72 -8.87 -25.05
CA ILE A 82 2.89 -8.86 -23.59
C ILE A 82 4.00 -9.82 -23.18
N LEU A 83 3.98 -11.06 -23.71
CA LEU A 83 5.01 -12.05 -23.39
C LEU A 83 6.36 -11.64 -23.98
N GLU A 84 6.37 -11.11 -25.20
CA GLU A 84 7.59 -10.57 -25.80
C GLU A 84 8.22 -9.47 -24.93
N ALA A 85 7.42 -8.53 -24.42
CA ALA A 85 7.91 -7.46 -23.57
C ALA A 85 8.46 -7.96 -22.22
N LEU A 86 7.85 -9.00 -21.63
CA LEU A 86 8.31 -9.58 -20.36
C LEU A 86 9.52 -10.51 -20.50
N LEU A 87 9.77 -11.05 -21.69
CA LEU A 87 10.90 -11.93 -22.01
C LEU A 87 12.13 -11.16 -22.50
N LYS A 88 11.98 -9.87 -22.83
CA LYS A 88 13.12 -9.00 -23.11
C LYS A 88 13.83 -8.72 -21.78
N ASP A 89 14.96 -9.40 -21.57
CA ASP A 89 15.90 -9.05 -20.52
C ASP A 89 16.40 -7.63 -20.79
N ASP A 90 15.90 -6.65 -20.04
CA ASP A 90 16.48 -5.31 -20.00
C ASP A 90 17.91 -5.43 -19.42
N VAL A 91 18.93 -5.37 -20.30
CA VAL A 91 20.33 -5.11 -19.93
C VAL A 91 20.49 -3.65 -19.52
#